data_AF-A0A194PQD2-F1
#
_entry.id   AF-A0A194PQD2-F1
#
_cell.length_a   1.000
_cell.length_b   1.000
_cell.length_c   1.000
_cell.angle_alpha   90.00
_cell.angle_beta   90.00
_cell.angle_gamma   90.00
#
_symmetry.space_group_name_H-M   'P 1'
#
loop_
_entity.id
_entity.type
_entity.pdbx_description
1 polymer ?
#
loop_
_entity_poly.entity_id
_entity_poly.type
_entity_poly.pdbx_seq_one_letter_code
_entity_poly.pdbx_strand_id
1 'polypeptide(L)'
;MGYLELPQPEPAPLARHHLATRNVYILDAHIDVFVWFGKKSSRLVRAAAVKLAQELFNMVSRPAHALVTRLQEGTETQVFKTYFLGWEEVIAVDFTRTAESVARTGADLASWAKQQETKTDLSALFVARQPAMCAAEARALADEWNEDLEAMEAFVLEGRFFVRLPDHELGLFYSHDCYVFLCRYVLPAEPDQENTENWGDGEVETDEGESATWVVYFWQGRKAPNMGWLTFTFGLERKFKQLCKRLDVVRTHQQQESLKFMAHFRQRFIIRDAKRNQPLEGGRPPVELFELRSNGSALCTRLIQIKADAAQLNSAFCYILNVPLEGSGDASSALVYVWVGSKSDPDSARLAEQIAEEKFNNPWVSLQVVTEGTEPDNFFWVALGGRKPYDTDADYLNYTRLFRCSNEKGYFTVSEKCTDFCQDDLADDDIMILDNGEQVFLWLGAKCSEVEIKLAYKSAQVYIQHMKTVQPERPRKLFLTLKDKESRRFTKCFHGWGEHKRPPE
;
A
#
# COMPACT_ATOMS: atom_id res chain seq x y z
N MET A 1 33.53 -5.96 -25.21
CA MET A 1 33.64 -5.00 -24.10
C MET A 1 32.99 -3.69 -24.52
N GLY A 2 31.90 -3.29 -23.88
CA GLY A 2 31.31 -1.95 -24.06
C GLY A 2 31.89 -1.03 -22.99
N TYR A 3 32.41 0.13 -23.39
CA TYR A 3 32.85 1.17 -22.47
C TYR A 3 31.65 2.06 -22.11
N LEU A 4 31.54 2.42 -20.82
CA LEU A 4 30.51 3.33 -20.33
C LEU A 4 31.06 4.76 -20.45
N GLU A 5 30.50 5.55 -21.36
CA GLU A 5 30.88 6.96 -21.50
C GLU A 5 30.10 7.81 -20.49
N LEU A 6 30.79 8.74 -19.82
CA LEU A 6 30.15 9.83 -19.09
C LEU A 6 30.26 11.12 -19.90
N PRO A 7 29.32 11.38 -20.80
CA PRO A 7 29.21 12.68 -21.40
C PRO A 7 28.85 13.69 -20.30
N GLN A 8 29.76 14.60 -20.01
CA GLN A 8 29.42 15.78 -19.22
C GLN A 8 28.60 16.72 -20.10
N PRO A 9 27.36 17.07 -19.71
CA PRO A 9 26.60 18.08 -20.44
C PRO A 9 27.32 19.43 -20.36
N GLU A 10 27.13 20.27 -21.39
CA GLU A 10 27.64 21.64 -21.41
C GLU A 10 27.21 22.42 -20.15
N PRO A 11 27.96 23.46 -19.73
CA PRO A 11 27.63 24.28 -18.56
C PRO A 11 26.38 25.14 -18.84
N ALA A 12 25.23 24.49 -18.84
CA ALA A 12 23.91 25.05 -18.91
C ALA A 12 23.18 24.72 -17.59
N PRO A 13 22.26 25.57 -17.14
CA PRO A 13 21.50 25.26 -15.94
C PRO A 13 20.66 24.00 -16.16
N LEU A 14 20.68 23.10 -15.17
CA LEU A 14 20.03 21.81 -15.26
C LEU A 14 18.51 21.99 -15.33
N ALA A 15 17.82 21.22 -16.16
CA ALA A 15 16.37 21.23 -16.28
C ALA A 15 15.81 19.81 -16.23
N ARG A 16 14.57 19.62 -15.73
CA ARG A 16 13.99 18.27 -15.53
C ARG A 16 13.99 17.41 -16.79
N HIS A 17 13.79 18.02 -17.95
CA HIS A 17 13.72 17.32 -19.23
C HIS A 17 15.08 16.73 -19.68
N HIS A 18 16.19 17.13 -19.06
CA HIS A 18 17.50 16.50 -19.29
C HIS A 18 17.58 15.09 -18.70
N LEU A 19 16.72 14.75 -17.73
CA LEU A 19 16.69 13.42 -17.11
C LEU A 19 15.75 12.48 -17.88
N ALA A 20 16.32 11.72 -18.81
CA ALA A 20 15.60 10.74 -19.60
C ALA A 20 15.36 9.43 -18.82
N THR A 21 14.11 8.95 -18.83
CA THR A 21 13.65 7.72 -18.15
C THR A 21 14.44 6.45 -18.52
N ARG A 22 15.13 6.42 -19.67
CA ARG A 22 15.93 5.27 -20.12
C ARG A 22 17.37 5.28 -19.60
N ASN A 23 17.81 6.37 -18.97
CA ASN A 23 19.20 6.59 -18.59
C ASN A 23 19.35 6.73 -17.07
N VAL A 24 20.61 6.77 -16.63
CA VAL A 24 21.01 7.02 -15.25
C VAL A 24 21.90 8.25 -15.24
N TYR A 25 21.71 9.12 -14.25
CA TYR A 25 22.44 10.38 -14.15
C TYR A 25 23.11 10.49 -12.79
N ILE A 26 24.32 11.05 -12.76
CA ILE A 26 25.03 11.38 -11.53
C ILE A 26 25.10 12.91 -11.44
N LEU A 27 24.61 13.45 -10.33
CA LEU A 27 24.70 14.86 -10.01
C LEU A 27 25.67 15.04 -8.85
N ASP A 28 26.84 15.59 -9.12
CA ASP A 28 27.79 16.00 -8.08
C ASP A 28 27.46 17.42 -7.62
N ALA A 29 26.91 17.55 -6.41
CA ALA A 29 26.52 18.81 -5.80
C ALA A 29 27.57 19.34 -4.80
N HIS A 30 28.84 18.96 -4.98
CA HIS A 30 29.99 19.31 -4.14
C HIS A 30 29.98 18.71 -2.73
N ILE A 31 28.90 18.88 -1.96
CA ILE A 31 28.73 18.21 -0.66
C ILE A 31 28.18 16.81 -0.89
N ASP A 32 26.99 16.69 -1.48
CA ASP A 32 26.34 15.40 -1.74
C ASP A 32 26.48 14.98 -3.21
N VAL A 33 26.46 13.67 -3.44
CA VAL A 33 26.42 13.07 -4.78
C VAL A 33 25.10 12.35 -4.93
N PHE A 34 24.34 12.68 -5.97
CA PHE A 34 23.06 12.03 -6.25
C PHE A 34 23.16 11.11 -7.45
N VAL A 35 22.60 9.91 -7.35
CA VAL A 35 22.43 8.97 -8.46
C VAL A 35 20.96 8.86 -8.79
N TRP A 36 20.55 9.35 -9.95
CA TRP A 36 19.16 9.34 -10.40
C TRP A 36 18.94 8.20 -11.40
N PHE A 37 18.01 7.28 -11.09
CA PHE A 37 17.67 6.13 -11.93
C PHE A 37 16.38 6.35 -12.70
N GLY A 38 16.47 6.42 -14.03
CA GLY A 38 15.29 6.40 -14.88
C GLY A 38 14.54 5.07 -14.79
N LYS A 39 13.20 5.09 -14.79
CA LYS A 39 12.37 3.87 -14.62
C LYS A 39 12.67 2.78 -15.65
N LYS A 40 13.07 3.15 -16.87
CA LYS A 40 13.39 2.25 -17.99
C LYS A 40 14.90 2.03 -18.20
N SER A 41 15.74 2.50 -17.29
CA SER A 41 17.18 2.26 -17.39
C SER A 41 17.53 0.81 -17.07
N SER A 42 18.55 0.26 -17.75
CA SER A 42 18.95 -1.14 -17.59
C SER A 42 19.66 -1.38 -16.26
N ARG A 43 19.51 -2.59 -15.70
CA ARG A 43 20.14 -2.99 -14.42
C ARG A 43 21.66 -2.76 -14.44
N LEU A 44 22.30 -3.11 -15.56
CA LEU A 44 23.75 -2.96 -15.75
C LEU A 44 24.22 -1.49 -15.68
N VAL A 45 23.47 -0.55 -16.28
CA VAL A 45 23.82 0.88 -16.25
C VAL A 45 23.56 1.49 -14.85
N ARG A 46 22.52 1.03 -14.14
CA ARG A 46 22.25 1.46 -12.76
C ARG A 46 23.38 1.04 -11.81
N ALA A 47 23.83 -0.21 -11.89
CA ALA A 47 24.94 -0.71 -11.08
C ALA A 47 26.24 0.08 -11.37
N ALA A 48 26.58 0.23 -12.65
CA ALA A 48 27.77 0.98 -13.06
C ALA A 48 27.75 2.44 -12.56
N ALA A 49 26.60 3.11 -12.61
CA ALA A 49 26.47 4.49 -12.14
C ALA A 49 26.62 4.63 -10.62
N VAL A 50 26.20 3.64 -9.83
CA VAL A 50 26.40 3.64 -8.38
C VAL A 50 27.88 3.51 -8.02
N LYS A 51 28.56 2.55 -8.66
CA LYS A 51 30.00 2.34 -8.46
C LYS A 51 30.79 3.59 -8.79
N LEU A 52 30.49 4.17 -9.94
CA LEU A 52 31.11 5.40 -10.38
C LEU A 52 30.81 6.58 -9.46
N ALA A 53 29.57 6.73 -8.97
CA ALA A 53 29.24 7.79 -8.03
C ALA A 53 30.01 7.65 -6.71
N GLN A 54 30.28 6.42 -6.27
CA GLN A 54 31.11 6.15 -5.09
C GLN A 54 32.59 6.47 -5.33
N GLU A 55 33.12 6.13 -6.51
CA GLU A 55 34.48 6.51 -6.92
C GLU A 55 34.62 8.04 -6.99
N LEU A 56 33.68 8.73 -7.64
CA LEU A 56 33.63 10.20 -7.71
C LEU A 56 33.49 10.85 -6.33
N PHE A 57 32.75 10.21 -5.43
CA PHE A 57 32.64 10.65 -4.04
C PHE A 57 33.99 10.61 -3.32
N ASN A 58 34.76 9.53 -3.52
CA ASN A 58 36.06 9.32 -2.89
C ASN A 58 37.22 10.11 -3.54
N MET A 59 37.10 10.50 -4.81
CA MET A 59 38.12 11.28 -5.53
C MET A 59 38.21 12.73 -5.05
N VAL A 60 37.15 13.27 -4.45
CA VAL A 60 37.07 14.65 -3.97
C VAL A 60 36.98 14.64 -2.45
N SER A 61 37.78 15.48 -1.76
CA SER A 61 37.70 15.61 -0.31
C SER A 61 36.36 16.22 0.10
N ARG A 62 35.56 15.49 0.88
CA ARG A 62 34.21 15.88 1.33
C ARG A 62 34.07 15.77 2.86
N PRO A 63 33.17 16.54 3.49
CA PRO A 63 32.90 16.45 4.93
C PRO A 63 32.38 15.07 5.35
N ALA A 64 32.58 14.69 6.62
CA ALA A 64 32.15 13.38 7.16
C ALA A 64 30.63 13.12 7.10
N HIS A 65 29.81 14.16 6.89
CA HIS A 65 28.35 14.07 6.75
C HIS A 65 27.88 14.04 5.30
N ALA A 66 28.78 14.09 4.32
CA ALA A 66 28.44 13.98 2.91
C ALA A 66 27.93 12.57 2.58
N LEU A 67 26.93 12.47 1.70
CA LEU A 67 26.30 11.20 1.36
C LEU A 67 26.16 11.00 -0.14
N VAL A 68 26.22 9.73 -0.56
CA VAL A 68 25.79 9.30 -1.89
C VAL A 68 24.32 8.90 -1.81
N THR A 69 23.44 9.73 -2.36
CA THR A 69 21.99 9.52 -2.29
C THR A 69 21.47 8.94 -3.59
N ARG A 70 20.74 7.83 -3.48
CA ARG A 70 20.13 7.13 -4.63
C ARG A 70 18.68 7.56 -4.77
N LEU A 71 18.30 7.97 -5.98
CA LEU A 71 16.98 8.50 -6.29
C LEU A 71 16.40 7.72 -7.46
N GLN A 72 15.19 7.21 -7.30
CA GLN A 72 14.43 6.64 -8.40
C GLN A 72 13.60 7.74 -9.07
N GLU A 73 13.42 7.66 -10.38
CA GLU A 73 12.54 8.56 -11.10
C GLU A 73 11.13 8.54 -10.51
N GLY A 74 10.65 9.70 -10.07
CA GLY A 74 9.39 9.88 -9.36
C GLY A 74 9.49 9.84 -7.83
N THR A 75 10.67 9.55 -7.26
CA THR A 75 10.93 9.58 -5.81
C THR A 75 12.00 10.60 -5.44
N GLU A 76 12.18 11.64 -6.25
CA GLU A 76 13.24 12.61 -6.06
C GLU A 76 13.03 13.45 -4.78
N THR A 77 14.09 13.62 -3.99
CA THR A 77 14.05 14.41 -2.75
C THR A 77 13.99 15.91 -3.07
N GLN A 78 13.43 16.71 -2.16
CA GLN A 78 13.32 18.16 -2.37
C GLN A 78 14.69 18.84 -2.57
N VAL A 79 15.73 18.35 -1.88
CA VAL A 79 17.11 18.83 -2.04
C VAL A 79 17.61 18.60 -3.47
N PHE A 80 17.39 17.40 -4.03
CA PHE A 80 17.77 17.09 -5.41
C PHE A 80 17.05 18.00 -6.42
N LYS A 81 15.75 18.25 -6.20
CA LYS A 81 14.93 19.09 -7.08
C LYS A 81 15.45 20.53 -7.16
N THR A 82 16.06 21.07 -6.09
CA THR A 82 16.57 22.45 -6.09
C THR A 82 17.71 22.70 -7.07
N TYR A 83 18.39 21.66 -7.55
CA TYR A 83 19.49 21.80 -8.52
C TYR A 83 19.01 21.98 -9.96
N PHE A 84 17.70 21.88 -10.22
CA PHE A 84 17.13 21.97 -11.56
C PHE A 84 16.19 23.17 -11.69
N LEU A 85 16.38 23.97 -12.73
CA LEU A 85 15.44 25.01 -13.17
C LEU A 85 14.12 24.40 -13.61
N GLY A 86 13.03 25.01 -13.17
CA GLY A 86 11.69 24.63 -13.60
C GLY A 86 11.32 23.20 -13.19
N TRP A 87 11.95 22.65 -12.13
CA TRP A 87 11.46 21.45 -11.45
C TRP A 87 10.21 21.81 -10.64
N GLU A 88 9.18 22.24 -11.34
CA GLU A 88 7.90 22.62 -10.77
C GLU A 88 7.07 21.34 -10.59
N GLU A 89 6.82 20.96 -9.33
CA GLU A 89 5.53 20.37 -9.01
C GLU A 89 4.51 21.46 -9.26
N VAL A 90 3.79 21.36 -10.38
CA VAL A 90 2.52 22.03 -10.71
C VAL A 90 2.36 23.42 -10.08
N ILE A 91 2.50 24.45 -10.90
CA ILE A 91 2.07 25.84 -10.67
C ILE A 91 0.87 25.88 -9.71
N ALA A 92 1.00 26.59 -8.59
CA ALA A 92 -0.11 26.96 -7.73
C ALA A 92 -1.09 27.83 -8.55
N VAL A 93 -2.10 27.19 -9.14
CA VAL A 93 -3.21 27.90 -9.77
C VAL A 93 -4.18 28.28 -8.65
N ASP A 94 -4.14 29.55 -8.26
CA ASP A 94 -5.11 30.15 -7.36
C ASP A 94 -6.49 30.19 -8.05
N PHE A 95 -7.37 29.26 -7.67
CA PHE A 95 -8.76 29.22 -8.12
C PHE A 95 -9.73 29.99 -7.20
N THR A 96 -9.25 30.83 -6.28
CA THR A 96 -10.13 31.52 -5.32
C THR A 96 -10.82 32.77 -5.85
N ARG A 97 -10.73 33.08 -7.15
CA ARG A 97 -11.42 34.23 -7.75
C ARG A 97 -12.51 33.84 -8.75
N THR A 98 -13.76 33.92 -8.32
CA THR A 98 -14.90 34.09 -9.23
C THR A 98 -14.81 35.46 -9.90
N ALA A 99 -15.02 35.50 -11.23
CA ALA A 99 -14.94 36.69 -12.06
C ALA A 99 -15.87 37.84 -11.63
N GLU A 100 -16.89 37.57 -10.82
CA GLU A 100 -17.85 38.58 -10.32
C GLU A 100 -17.38 39.30 -9.04
N SER A 101 -16.35 38.82 -8.35
CA SER A 101 -15.89 39.39 -7.06
C SER A 101 -14.95 40.60 -7.21
N VAL A 102 -14.41 40.86 -8.40
CA VAL A 102 -13.37 41.90 -8.61
C VAL A 102 -13.98 43.27 -8.96
N ALA A 103 -15.27 43.35 -9.27
CA ALA A 103 -15.87 44.57 -9.81
C ALA A 103 -16.46 45.56 -8.78
N ARG A 104 -16.57 45.25 -7.47
CA ARG A 104 -17.53 45.99 -6.62
C ARG A 104 -17.07 46.63 -5.30
N THR A 105 -15.85 46.48 -4.81
CA THR A 105 -15.50 47.14 -3.53
C THR A 105 -14.07 47.59 -3.48
N GLY A 106 -13.86 48.86 -3.81
CA GLY A 106 -12.66 49.61 -3.46
C GLY A 106 -12.74 50.04 -1.99
N ALA A 107 -12.01 49.36 -1.13
CA ALA A 107 -11.30 49.89 0.05
C ALA A 107 -10.68 48.73 0.84
N ASP A 108 -9.48 48.99 1.35
CA ASP A 108 -8.45 48.05 1.80
C ASP A 108 -8.80 47.20 3.03
N LEU A 109 -9.09 45.91 2.77
CA LEU A 109 -8.77 44.77 3.63
C LEU A 109 -7.60 43.94 3.06
N ALA A 110 -7.08 44.36 1.90
CA ALA A 110 -6.09 43.63 1.10
C ALA A 110 -4.67 43.73 1.67
N SER A 111 -4.33 44.77 2.43
CA SER A 111 -2.98 44.95 2.99
C SER A 111 -2.70 44.01 4.17
N TRP A 112 -3.71 43.69 4.99
CA TRP A 112 -3.58 42.79 6.13
C TRP A 112 -3.69 41.31 5.72
N ALA A 113 -4.59 40.98 4.78
CA ALA A 113 -4.74 39.61 4.25
C ALA A 113 -3.64 39.21 3.25
N LYS A 114 -2.94 40.16 2.60
CA LYS A 114 -1.79 39.86 1.72
C LYS A 114 -0.55 39.36 2.47
N GLN A 115 -0.42 39.61 3.77
CA GLN A 115 0.73 39.10 4.53
C GLN A 115 0.61 37.63 4.92
N GLN A 116 -0.59 37.05 4.84
CA GLN A 116 -0.82 35.61 4.95
C GLN A 116 -1.28 35.07 3.59
N GLU A 117 -0.38 34.99 2.62
CA GLU A 117 -0.55 34.13 1.46
C GLU A 117 -0.66 32.68 1.95
N THR A 118 -1.89 32.23 2.19
CA THR A 118 -2.18 30.83 2.48
C THR A 118 -1.96 30.05 1.19
N LYS A 119 -0.74 29.54 1.00
CA LYS A 119 -0.42 28.64 -0.11
C LYS A 119 -1.39 27.46 -0.07
N THR A 120 -2.21 27.27 -1.09
CA THR A 120 -3.08 26.09 -1.18
C THR A 120 -2.58 25.19 -2.30
N ASP A 121 -2.32 23.93 -2.01
CA ASP A 121 -1.93 22.93 -3.01
C ASP A 121 -3.08 21.97 -3.29
N LEU A 122 -3.69 22.11 -4.46
CA LEU A 122 -4.80 21.28 -4.94
C LEU A 122 -4.37 20.37 -6.11
N SER A 123 -3.08 20.32 -6.43
CA SER A 123 -2.57 19.68 -7.64
C SER A 123 -3.05 18.23 -7.78
N ALA A 124 -3.05 17.47 -6.68
CA ALA A 124 -3.46 16.06 -6.65
C ALA A 124 -4.88 15.80 -7.20
N LEU A 125 -5.81 16.76 -7.04
CA LEU A 125 -7.18 16.61 -7.54
C LEU A 125 -7.26 16.55 -9.07
N PHE A 126 -6.29 17.16 -9.75
CA PHE A 126 -6.29 17.30 -11.21
C PHE A 126 -5.32 16.33 -11.89
N VAL A 127 -4.51 15.60 -11.10
CA VAL A 127 -3.68 14.53 -11.63
C VAL A 127 -4.59 13.40 -12.12
N ALA A 128 -4.26 12.85 -13.30
CA ALA A 128 -4.97 11.70 -13.83
C ALA A 128 -4.79 10.50 -12.91
N ARG A 129 -5.87 9.72 -12.70
CA ARG A 129 -5.83 8.49 -11.90
C ARG A 129 -4.73 7.57 -12.44
N GLN A 130 -3.89 7.05 -11.55
CA GLN A 130 -2.89 6.06 -11.94
C GLN A 130 -3.58 4.81 -12.49
N PRO A 131 -3.17 4.31 -13.67
CA PRO A 131 -3.74 3.08 -14.20
C PRO A 131 -3.43 1.91 -13.27
N ALA A 132 -4.33 0.93 -13.25
CA ALA A 132 -4.08 -0.33 -12.57
C ALA A 132 -2.86 -1.02 -13.20
N MET A 133 -2.04 -1.66 -12.36
CA MET A 133 -0.91 -2.46 -12.81
C MET A 133 -1.45 -3.70 -13.53
N CYS A 134 -0.92 -4.01 -14.72
CA CYS A 134 -1.38 -5.18 -15.45
C CYS A 134 -0.87 -6.47 -14.79
N ALA A 135 -1.58 -7.58 -15.03
CA ALA A 135 -1.23 -8.87 -14.42
C ALA A 135 0.20 -9.35 -14.79
N ALA A 136 0.66 -9.06 -16.00
CA ALA A 136 2.01 -9.42 -16.45
C ALA A 136 3.10 -8.63 -15.70
N GLU A 137 2.90 -7.32 -15.49
CA GLU A 137 3.81 -6.48 -14.71
C GLU A 137 3.82 -6.89 -13.24
N ALA A 138 2.64 -7.14 -12.67
CA ALA A 138 2.50 -7.64 -11.29
C ALA A 138 3.24 -8.96 -11.08
N ARG A 139 3.15 -9.89 -12.04
CA ARG A 139 3.86 -11.17 -12.01
C ARG A 139 5.37 -10.99 -12.13
N ALA A 140 5.83 -10.16 -13.06
CA ALA A 140 7.26 -9.89 -13.23
C ALA A 140 7.90 -9.28 -11.97
N LEU A 141 7.22 -8.33 -11.32
CA LEU A 141 7.67 -7.77 -10.05
C LEU A 141 7.65 -8.79 -8.91
N ALA A 142 6.61 -9.63 -8.87
CA ALA A 142 6.53 -10.71 -7.87
C ALA A 142 7.68 -11.69 -8.03
N ASP A 143 8.00 -12.09 -9.25
CA ASP A 143 9.09 -13.02 -9.56
C ASP A 143 10.44 -12.38 -9.19
N GLU A 144 10.70 -11.13 -9.62
CA GLU A 144 11.93 -10.39 -9.28
C GLU A 144 12.14 -10.28 -7.77
N TRP A 145 11.13 -9.84 -7.01
CA TRP A 145 11.29 -9.68 -5.56
C TRP A 145 11.43 -11.00 -4.81
N ASN A 146 10.83 -12.09 -5.32
CA ASN A 146 10.97 -13.40 -4.71
C ASN A 146 12.30 -14.07 -5.08
N GLU A 147 12.88 -13.78 -6.25
CA GLU A 147 14.25 -14.18 -6.59
C GLU A 147 15.28 -13.50 -5.67
N ASP A 148 15.06 -12.23 -5.33
CA ASP A 148 15.93 -11.50 -4.39
C ASP A 148 15.83 -12.04 -2.94
N LEU A 149 14.76 -12.78 -2.59
CA LEU A 149 14.51 -13.26 -1.23
C LEU A 149 15.16 -14.63 -1.01
N GLU A 150 16.27 -14.68 -0.27
CA GLU A 150 16.92 -15.94 0.10
C GLU A 150 16.20 -16.65 1.25
N ALA A 151 15.84 -15.90 2.29
CA ALA A 151 15.22 -16.46 3.48
C ALA A 151 14.20 -15.50 4.10
N MET A 152 13.11 -16.06 4.64
CA MET A 152 12.11 -15.33 5.42
C MET A 152 11.74 -16.13 6.66
N GLU A 153 12.09 -15.61 7.83
CA GLU A 153 11.68 -16.17 9.12
C GLU A 153 10.49 -15.40 9.67
N ALA A 154 9.42 -16.10 10.03
CA ALA A 154 8.19 -15.50 10.55
C ALA A 154 8.05 -15.75 12.06
N PHE A 155 7.64 -14.71 12.78
CA PHE A 155 7.38 -14.73 14.21
C PHE A 155 6.03 -14.10 14.53
N VAL A 156 5.38 -14.56 15.59
CA VAL A 156 4.12 -14.03 16.11
C VAL A 156 4.26 -13.70 17.59
N LEU A 157 3.62 -12.62 18.02
CA LEU A 157 3.59 -12.23 19.43
C LEU A 157 2.63 -13.14 20.22
N GLU A 158 3.17 -13.96 21.11
CA GLU A 158 2.39 -14.77 22.05
C GLU A 158 2.71 -14.37 23.49
N GLY A 159 1.69 -13.89 24.20
CA GLY A 159 1.83 -13.40 25.57
C GLY A 159 2.78 -12.20 25.66
N ARG A 160 4.05 -12.45 25.98
CA ARG A 160 5.09 -11.42 26.15
C ARG A 160 6.29 -11.59 25.23
N PHE A 161 6.32 -12.63 24.39
CA PHE A 161 7.48 -12.98 23.58
C PHE A 161 7.08 -13.25 22.14
N PHE A 162 8.00 -12.98 21.21
CA PHE A 162 7.86 -13.42 19.83
C PHE A 162 8.31 -14.87 19.71
N VAL A 163 7.42 -15.72 19.20
CA VAL A 163 7.69 -17.14 18.93
C VAL A 163 7.65 -17.37 17.42
N ARG A 164 8.35 -18.41 16.94
CA ARG A 164 8.35 -18.75 15.52
C ARG A 164 6.92 -19.13 15.09
N LEU A 165 6.46 -18.53 14.00
CA LEU A 165 5.18 -18.86 13.39
C LEU A 165 5.30 -20.24 12.71
N PRO A 166 4.34 -21.16 12.91
CA PRO A 166 4.33 -22.43 12.19
C PRO A 166 4.25 -22.23 10.67
N ASP A 167 5.02 -23.02 9.90
CA ASP A 167 5.14 -22.82 8.45
C ASP A 167 3.79 -22.96 7.71
N HIS A 168 2.87 -23.80 8.21
CA HIS A 168 1.52 -23.96 7.65
C HIS A 168 0.61 -22.73 7.87
N GLU A 169 0.91 -21.90 8.87
CA GLU A 169 0.20 -20.65 9.14
C GLU A 169 0.79 -19.46 8.37
N LEU A 170 1.87 -19.64 7.61
CA LEU A 170 2.44 -18.57 6.80
C LEU A 170 1.37 -18.05 5.81
N GLY A 171 1.19 -16.72 5.79
CA GLY A 171 0.14 -16.05 5.03
C GLY A 171 -1.19 -15.88 5.78
N LEU A 172 -1.34 -16.45 6.97
CA LEU A 172 -2.49 -16.26 7.84
C LEU A 172 -2.20 -15.24 8.93
N PHE A 173 -2.93 -14.13 8.89
CA PHE A 173 -2.82 -13.01 9.80
C PHE A 173 -4.07 -12.86 10.64
N TYR A 174 -3.91 -12.49 11.91
CA TYR A 174 -5.01 -12.21 12.83
C TYR A 174 -5.01 -10.73 13.21
N SER A 175 -6.16 -10.07 13.07
CA SER A 175 -6.31 -8.62 13.28
C SER A 175 -6.00 -8.15 14.71
N HIS A 176 -5.95 -9.05 15.69
CA HIS A 176 -5.62 -8.73 17.09
C HIS A 176 -4.16 -8.97 17.45
N ASP A 177 -3.36 -9.52 16.54
CA ASP A 177 -1.99 -9.94 16.81
C ASP A 177 -0.95 -9.12 16.03
N CYS A 178 0.31 -9.26 16.45
CA CYS A 178 1.46 -8.65 15.81
C CYS A 178 2.39 -9.75 15.29
N TYR A 179 2.94 -9.53 14.10
CA TYR A 179 3.85 -10.45 13.43
C TYR A 179 5.14 -9.74 13.08
N VAL A 180 6.22 -10.51 13.02
CA VAL A 180 7.55 -10.03 12.63
C VAL A 180 8.10 -10.97 11.59
N PHE A 181 8.55 -10.44 10.46
CA PHE A 181 9.19 -11.21 9.39
C PHE A 181 10.60 -10.70 9.21
N LEU A 182 11.59 -11.56 9.43
CA LEU A 182 12.99 -11.27 9.14
C LEU A 182 13.29 -11.80 7.74
N CYS A 183 13.48 -10.89 6.79
CA CYS A 183 13.79 -11.22 5.40
C CYS A 183 15.28 -10.94 5.12
N ARG A 184 15.96 -11.92 4.53
CA ARG A 184 17.31 -11.78 3.99
C ARG A 184 17.23 -11.67 2.47
N TYR A 185 17.58 -10.51 1.94
CA TYR A 185 17.62 -10.29 0.50
C TYR A 185 19.05 -10.40 -0.02
N VAL A 186 19.28 -11.24 -1.02
CA VAL A 186 20.51 -11.23 -1.81
C VAL A 186 20.21 -10.52 -3.10
N LEU A 187 20.87 -9.39 -3.28
CA LEU A 187 20.95 -8.83 -4.61
C LEU A 187 22.06 -9.59 -5.34
N PRO A 188 21.85 -10.02 -6.60
CA PRO A 188 22.86 -10.73 -7.36
C PRO A 188 24.20 -10.01 -7.27
N ALA A 189 25.26 -10.73 -6.87
CA ALA A 189 26.62 -10.23 -7.01
C ALA A 189 26.87 -9.90 -8.48
N GLU A 190 27.60 -8.81 -8.73
CA GLU A 190 27.97 -8.40 -10.09
C GLU A 190 28.60 -9.59 -10.83
N PRO A 191 28.42 -9.76 -12.16
CA PRO A 191 29.28 -10.67 -12.90
C PRO A 191 30.72 -10.16 -12.76
N ASP A 192 31.49 -10.84 -11.92
CA ASP A 192 32.91 -10.59 -11.75
C ASP A 192 33.60 -10.57 -13.11
N GLN A 193 34.48 -9.58 -13.24
CA GLN A 193 35.38 -9.41 -14.35
C GLN A 193 36.16 -10.71 -14.55
N GLU A 194 36.03 -11.33 -15.73
CA GLU A 194 36.96 -12.36 -16.17
C GLU A 194 38.39 -11.84 -15.99
N ASN A 195 39.13 -12.55 -15.13
CA ASN A 195 40.58 -12.73 -15.16
C ASN A 195 41.41 -11.51 -15.60
N THR A 196 41.81 -10.69 -14.62
CA THR A 196 43.16 -10.11 -14.69
C THR A 196 44.07 -10.99 -13.85
N GLU A 197 44.91 -11.75 -14.54
CA GLU A 197 45.92 -12.64 -13.99
C GLU A 197 46.70 -11.95 -12.86
N ASN A 198 46.61 -12.50 -11.65
CA ASN A 198 47.63 -12.25 -10.64
C ASN A 198 48.05 -13.60 -10.05
N TRP A 199 49.23 -14.06 -10.47
CA TRP A 199 49.94 -15.15 -9.83
C TRP A 199 50.35 -14.70 -8.42
N GLY A 200 49.63 -15.17 -7.42
CA GLY A 200 49.95 -14.97 -6.02
C GLY A 200 49.22 -16.01 -5.18
N ASP A 201 49.97 -17.01 -4.73
CA ASP A 201 49.51 -18.10 -3.87
C ASP A 201 49.00 -17.50 -2.55
N GLY A 202 47.68 -17.52 -2.37
CA GLY A 202 46.99 -16.97 -1.22
C GLY A 202 45.49 -17.17 -1.40
N GLU A 203 44.92 -18.11 -0.66
CA GLU A 203 43.49 -18.41 -0.61
C GLU A 203 42.70 -17.11 -0.40
N VAL A 204 42.03 -16.64 -1.46
CA VAL A 204 41.04 -15.56 -1.35
C VAL A 204 39.74 -16.23 -0.91
N GLU A 205 39.48 -16.23 0.40
CA GLU A 205 38.13 -16.41 0.92
C GLU A 205 37.24 -15.34 0.28
N THR A 206 36.38 -15.76 -0.65
CA THR A 206 35.33 -14.90 -1.20
C THR A 206 34.34 -14.64 -0.08
N ASP A 207 34.34 -13.42 0.45
CA ASP A 207 33.43 -12.99 1.50
C ASP A 207 32.00 -12.86 0.90
N GLU A 208 31.28 -13.99 0.81
CA GLU A 208 29.88 -14.10 0.38
C GLU A 208 28.90 -13.23 1.21
N GLY A 209 29.39 -12.50 2.23
CA GLY A 209 28.60 -11.74 3.18
C GLY A 209 28.25 -10.29 2.80
N GLU A 210 28.84 -9.69 1.76
CA GLU A 210 28.69 -8.24 1.52
C GLU A 210 27.46 -7.79 0.71
N SER A 211 26.78 -8.70 -0.01
CA SER A 211 25.61 -8.36 -0.86
C SER A 211 24.24 -8.56 -0.18
N ALA A 212 24.21 -9.15 1.03
CA ALA A 212 22.96 -9.45 1.73
C ALA A 212 22.43 -8.25 2.54
N THR A 213 21.20 -7.82 2.27
CA THR A 213 20.48 -6.80 3.06
C THR A 213 19.38 -7.45 3.88
N TRP A 214 19.28 -7.09 5.16
CA TRP A 214 18.25 -7.61 6.05
C TRP A 214 17.14 -6.59 6.24
N VAL A 215 15.90 -7.01 6.06
CA VAL A 215 14.72 -6.18 6.32
C VAL A 215 13.80 -6.90 7.28
N VAL A 216 13.38 -6.21 8.32
CA VAL A 216 12.39 -6.68 9.28
C VAL A 216 11.07 -5.99 8.99
N TYR A 217 10.07 -6.77 8.60
CA TYR A 217 8.70 -6.30 8.49
C TYR A 217 7.96 -6.59 9.79
N PHE A 218 7.60 -5.53 10.52
CA PHE A 218 6.68 -5.62 11.64
C PHE A 218 5.26 -5.37 11.12
N TRP A 219 4.38 -6.35 11.25
CA TRP A 219 2.97 -6.22 10.86
C TRP A 219 2.10 -6.12 12.11
N GLN A 220 1.26 -5.09 12.16
CA GLN A 220 0.33 -4.85 13.27
C GLN A 220 -1.11 -4.96 12.80
N GLY A 221 -1.87 -5.90 13.36
CA GLY A 221 -3.30 -6.01 13.14
C GLY A 221 -4.06 -4.76 13.58
N ARG A 222 -5.21 -4.48 12.95
CA ARG A 222 -6.04 -3.28 13.25
C ARG A 222 -6.37 -3.17 14.74
N LYS A 223 -6.76 -4.30 15.34
CA LYS A 223 -7.18 -4.44 16.74
C LYS A 223 -6.02 -4.88 17.66
N ALA A 224 -4.80 -4.97 17.14
CA ALA A 224 -3.63 -5.37 17.91
C ALA A 224 -3.12 -4.23 18.83
N PRO A 225 -2.67 -4.56 20.06
CA PRO A 225 -2.21 -3.56 21.02
C PRO A 225 -0.87 -2.95 20.61
N ASN A 226 -0.66 -1.67 20.93
CA ASN A 226 0.61 -0.97 20.69
C ASN A 226 1.78 -1.56 21.48
N MET A 227 1.51 -2.32 22.55
CA MET A 227 2.54 -3.01 23.33
C MET A 227 3.38 -3.96 22.48
N GLY A 228 2.82 -4.56 21.42
CA GLY A 228 3.59 -5.47 20.57
C GLY A 228 4.77 -4.80 19.86
N TRP A 229 4.61 -3.53 19.47
CA TRP A 229 5.70 -2.75 18.89
C TRP A 229 6.82 -2.50 19.92
N LEU A 230 6.47 -2.15 21.16
CA LEU A 230 7.44 -1.95 22.24
C LEU A 230 8.18 -3.24 22.60
N THR A 231 7.47 -4.37 22.65
CA THR A 231 8.08 -5.69 22.88
C THR A 231 9.09 -6.03 21.79
N PHE A 232 8.80 -5.68 20.53
CA PHE A 232 9.73 -5.87 19.42
C PHE A 232 10.97 -4.98 19.56
N THR A 233 10.78 -3.66 19.74
CA THR A 233 11.90 -2.70 19.74
C THR A 233 12.86 -2.88 20.92
N PHE A 234 12.33 -3.17 22.12
CA PHE A 234 13.15 -3.40 23.30
C PHE A 234 13.65 -4.84 23.43
N GLY A 235 13.10 -5.78 22.66
CA GLY A 235 13.44 -7.20 22.71
C GLY A 235 14.15 -7.68 21.45
N LEU A 236 13.37 -8.07 20.45
CA LEU A 236 13.85 -8.82 19.28
C LEU A 236 14.72 -7.96 18.35
N GLU A 237 14.42 -6.67 18.20
CA GLU A 237 15.18 -5.75 17.36
C GLU A 237 16.67 -5.69 17.75
N ARG A 238 16.96 -5.68 19.06
CA ARG A 238 18.34 -5.66 19.56
C ARG A 238 19.11 -6.93 19.19
N LYS A 239 18.44 -8.09 19.21
CA LYS A 239 19.03 -9.37 18.81
C LYS A 239 19.32 -9.40 17.31
N PHE A 240 18.38 -8.92 16.49
CA PHE A 240 18.58 -8.83 15.04
C PHE A 240 19.70 -7.85 14.68
N LYS A 241 19.80 -6.69 15.35
CA LYS A 241 20.91 -5.75 15.13
C LYS A 241 22.28 -6.31 15.52
N GLN A 242 22.34 -7.27 16.44
CA GLN A 242 23.58 -7.96 16.79
C GLN A 242 23.99 -9.01 15.74
N LEU A 243 23.02 -9.64 15.08
CA LEU A 243 23.24 -10.68 14.08
C LEU A 243 23.44 -10.10 12.67
N CYS A 244 22.78 -8.98 12.35
CA CYS A 244 22.71 -8.41 11.01
C CYS A 244 23.41 -7.04 10.98
N LYS A 245 24.50 -6.90 10.22
CA LYS A 245 25.26 -5.64 10.10
C LYS A 245 24.44 -4.49 9.46
N ARG A 246 23.48 -4.80 8.57
CA ARG A 246 22.61 -3.84 7.87
C ARG A 246 21.15 -4.28 7.98
N LEU A 247 20.44 -3.74 8.96
CA LEU A 247 19.05 -4.10 9.28
C LEU A 247 18.13 -2.89 9.11
N ASP A 248 17.20 -2.98 8.16
CA ASP A 248 16.12 -2.01 8.01
C ASP A 248 14.86 -2.53 8.69
N VAL A 249 14.17 -1.66 9.44
CA VAL A 249 12.92 -2.02 10.13
C VAL A 249 11.78 -1.25 9.49
N VAL A 250 10.82 -1.99 8.94
CA VAL A 250 9.62 -1.46 8.30
C VAL A 250 8.41 -1.83 9.13
N ARG A 251 7.79 -0.84 9.76
CA ARG A 251 6.52 -1.02 10.48
C ARG A 251 5.36 -0.84 9.51
N THR A 252 4.51 -1.84 9.43
CA THR A 252 3.32 -1.90 8.60
C THR A 252 2.09 -2.17 9.45
N HIS A 253 0.97 -1.55 9.10
CA HIS A 253 -0.32 -1.83 9.68
C HIS A 253 -1.15 -2.67 8.71
N GLN A 254 -2.15 -3.38 9.24
CA GLN A 254 -3.11 -4.13 8.44
C GLN A 254 -3.64 -3.29 7.27
N GLN A 255 -3.56 -3.84 6.05
CA GLN A 255 -3.95 -3.22 4.78
C GLN A 255 -3.10 -2.01 4.33
N GLN A 256 -2.01 -1.70 5.02
CA GLN A 256 -1.01 -0.68 4.64
C GLN A 256 0.34 -1.34 4.30
N GLU A 257 0.31 -2.57 3.81
CA GLU A 257 1.51 -3.32 3.45
C GLU A 257 2.12 -2.82 2.12
N SER A 258 3.44 -2.93 2.01
CA SER A 258 4.13 -2.66 0.74
C SER A 258 3.91 -3.79 -0.28
N LEU A 259 3.90 -3.45 -1.57
CA LEU A 259 3.79 -4.43 -2.66
C LEU A 259 4.88 -5.52 -2.59
N LYS A 260 6.11 -5.12 -2.22
CA LYS A 260 7.24 -6.05 -2.05
C LYS A 260 6.96 -7.09 -0.98
N PHE A 261 6.48 -6.65 0.19
CA PHE A 261 6.12 -7.55 1.28
C PHE A 261 4.98 -8.50 0.87
N MET A 262 3.93 -7.97 0.23
CA MET A 262 2.79 -8.75 -0.25
C MET A 262 3.19 -9.85 -1.25
N ALA A 263 4.18 -9.57 -2.12
CA ALA A 263 4.65 -10.53 -3.13
C ALA A 263 5.20 -11.84 -2.53
N HIS A 264 5.76 -11.80 -1.33
CA HIS A 264 6.35 -12.98 -0.68
C HIS A 264 5.32 -14.01 -0.21
N PHE A 265 4.05 -13.61 -0.11
CA PHE A 265 2.95 -14.50 0.23
C PHE A 265 2.30 -15.13 -1.00
N ARG A 266 2.77 -14.83 -2.22
CA ARG A 266 2.25 -15.41 -3.48
C ARG A 266 0.72 -15.33 -3.57
N GLN A 267 0.15 -14.18 -3.21
CA GLN A 267 -1.29 -13.90 -3.18
C GLN A 267 -2.10 -14.74 -2.16
N ARG A 268 -1.42 -15.43 -1.24
CA ARG A 268 -2.01 -16.13 -0.08
C ARG A 268 -1.96 -15.25 1.17
N PHE A 269 -2.58 -14.07 1.10
CA PHE A 269 -2.62 -13.13 2.22
C PHE A 269 -4.02 -13.10 2.85
N ILE A 270 -4.19 -13.81 3.96
CA ILE A 270 -5.47 -14.05 4.62
C ILE A 270 -5.50 -13.28 5.94
N ILE A 271 -6.51 -12.46 6.16
CA ILE A 271 -6.69 -11.70 7.39
C ILE A 271 -7.98 -12.17 8.09
N ARG A 272 -7.83 -12.77 9.28
CA ARG A 272 -8.93 -13.14 10.18
C ARG A 272 -9.19 -12.04 11.20
N ASP A 273 -10.45 -11.67 11.40
CA ASP A 273 -10.88 -10.75 12.44
C ASP A 273 -11.07 -11.48 13.78
N ALA A 274 -9.99 -12.08 14.28
CA ALA A 274 -9.96 -12.81 15.53
C ALA A 274 -8.60 -12.66 16.21
N LYS A 275 -8.44 -13.22 17.40
CA LYS A 275 -7.15 -13.38 18.06
C LYS A 275 -6.69 -14.83 17.93
N ARG A 276 -5.42 -15.03 17.61
CA ARG A 276 -4.82 -16.35 17.46
C ARG A 276 -4.87 -17.12 18.78
N ASN A 277 -5.18 -18.40 18.71
CA ASN A 277 -5.32 -19.32 19.85
C ASN A 277 -6.31 -18.84 20.92
N GLN A 278 -7.25 -17.95 20.59
CA GLN A 278 -8.28 -17.56 21.53
C GLN A 278 -9.25 -18.74 21.75
N PRO A 279 -9.51 -19.13 23.01
CA PRO A 279 -10.50 -20.16 23.28
C PRO A 279 -11.88 -19.70 22.81
N LEU A 280 -12.62 -20.59 22.15
CA LEU A 280 -13.95 -20.31 21.63
C LEU A 280 -14.91 -19.99 22.78
N GLU A 281 -15.42 -18.76 22.83
CA GLU A 281 -16.47 -18.38 23.78
C GLU A 281 -17.75 -19.17 23.44
N GLY A 282 -18.17 -20.05 24.35
CA GLY A 282 -19.33 -20.93 24.15
C GLY A 282 -19.05 -22.25 23.42
N GLY A 283 -17.76 -22.58 23.15
CA GLY A 283 -17.34 -23.88 22.62
C GLY A 283 -17.74 -24.16 21.16
N ARG A 284 -18.33 -23.18 20.46
CA ARG A 284 -18.74 -23.31 19.06
C ARG A 284 -17.99 -22.29 18.19
N PRO A 285 -17.39 -22.70 17.06
CA PRO A 285 -16.84 -21.75 16.12
C PRO A 285 -17.98 -20.92 15.49
N PRO A 286 -17.80 -19.61 15.27
CA PRO A 286 -18.76 -18.83 14.50
C PRO A 286 -18.66 -19.16 13.01
N VAL A 287 -19.70 -18.83 12.25
CA VAL A 287 -19.63 -18.82 10.78
C VAL A 287 -18.67 -17.71 10.35
N GLU A 288 -17.72 -18.05 9.47
CA GLU A 288 -16.74 -17.10 8.96
C GLU A 288 -16.98 -16.87 7.47
N LEU A 289 -17.05 -15.61 7.04
CA LEU A 289 -17.12 -15.23 5.63
C LEU A 289 -15.88 -14.44 5.27
N PHE A 290 -15.23 -14.80 4.17
CA PHE A 290 -14.05 -14.13 3.66
C PHE A 290 -14.30 -13.59 2.26
N GLU A 291 -13.86 -12.36 2.00
CA GLU A 291 -13.94 -11.69 0.70
C GLU A 291 -12.56 -11.64 0.05
N LEU A 292 -12.42 -12.24 -1.13
CA LEU A 292 -11.23 -12.15 -1.96
C LEU A 292 -11.35 -10.94 -2.89
N ARG A 293 -10.45 -9.96 -2.73
CA ARG A 293 -10.47 -8.74 -3.52
C ARG A 293 -9.07 -8.22 -3.81
N SER A 294 -8.91 -7.66 -5.01
CA SER A 294 -7.67 -7.05 -5.50
C SER A 294 -7.93 -5.59 -5.87
N ASN A 295 -7.29 -4.65 -5.17
CA ASN A 295 -7.42 -3.22 -5.48
C ASN A 295 -6.28 -2.77 -6.38
N GLY A 296 -6.55 -2.51 -7.66
CA GLY A 296 -5.60 -1.89 -8.59
C GLY A 296 -4.40 -2.74 -9.05
N SER A 297 -4.05 -3.82 -8.35
CA SER A 297 -3.04 -4.79 -8.76
C SER A 297 -3.30 -6.16 -8.15
N ALA A 298 -2.89 -7.21 -8.86
CA ALA A 298 -2.92 -8.59 -8.36
C ALA A 298 -1.98 -8.80 -7.14
N LEU A 299 -1.00 -7.91 -6.94
CA LEU A 299 -0.13 -7.90 -5.75
C LEU A 299 -0.85 -7.42 -4.48
N CYS A 300 -1.92 -6.64 -4.62
CA CYS A 300 -2.74 -6.15 -3.52
C CYS A 300 -3.90 -7.10 -3.16
N THR A 301 -3.86 -8.34 -3.66
CA THR A 301 -4.92 -9.33 -3.43
C THR A 301 -4.90 -9.79 -1.98
N ARG A 302 -6.03 -9.64 -1.29
CA ARG A 302 -6.21 -10.08 0.09
C ARG A 302 -7.49 -10.89 0.21
N LEU A 303 -7.48 -11.86 1.12
CA LEU A 303 -8.67 -12.57 1.58
C LEU A 303 -8.99 -12.09 2.99
N ILE A 304 -9.97 -11.20 3.14
CA ILE A 304 -10.28 -10.56 4.43
C ILE A 304 -11.57 -11.11 4.99
N GLN A 305 -11.55 -11.49 6.27
CA GLN A 305 -12.76 -11.86 6.99
C GLN A 305 -13.68 -10.66 7.14
N ILE A 306 -14.92 -10.85 6.72
CA ILE A 306 -16.00 -9.87 6.82
C ILE A 306 -17.16 -10.47 7.61
N LYS A 307 -18.14 -9.63 7.95
CA LYS A 307 -19.35 -10.08 8.63
C LYS A 307 -20.08 -11.11 7.76
N ALA A 308 -20.37 -12.28 8.33
CA ALA A 308 -21.18 -13.32 7.70
C ALA A 308 -22.63 -12.85 7.55
N ASP A 309 -22.92 -12.16 6.44
CA ASP A 309 -24.24 -11.65 6.11
C ASP A 309 -24.40 -11.65 4.58
N ALA A 310 -25.51 -12.19 4.08
CA ALA A 310 -25.81 -12.26 2.65
C ALA A 310 -25.75 -10.90 1.94
N ALA A 311 -26.06 -9.81 2.64
CA ALA A 311 -25.99 -8.45 2.09
C ALA A 311 -24.55 -7.97 1.80
N GLN A 312 -23.53 -8.72 2.26
CA GLN A 312 -22.12 -8.41 1.98
C GLN A 312 -21.61 -9.00 0.66
N LEU A 313 -22.33 -9.93 0.06
CA LEU A 313 -21.93 -10.55 -1.20
C LEU A 313 -21.87 -9.52 -2.34
N ASN A 314 -21.06 -9.82 -3.33
CA ASN A 314 -20.99 -9.04 -4.56
C ASN A 314 -20.68 -9.95 -5.75
N SER A 315 -21.49 -9.88 -6.81
CA SER A 315 -21.31 -10.68 -8.02
C SER A 315 -19.94 -10.51 -8.70
N ALA A 316 -19.20 -9.43 -8.42
CA ALA A 316 -17.87 -9.16 -8.98
C ALA A 316 -16.71 -9.82 -8.19
N PHE A 317 -16.96 -10.43 -7.03
CA PHE A 317 -15.93 -11.00 -6.17
C PHE A 317 -16.15 -12.49 -5.89
N CYS A 318 -15.13 -13.11 -5.30
CA CYS A 318 -15.20 -14.48 -4.80
C CYS A 318 -15.18 -14.47 -3.27
N TYR A 319 -15.91 -15.41 -2.66
CA TYR A 319 -16.02 -15.51 -1.21
C TYR A 319 -15.73 -16.92 -0.74
N ILE A 320 -15.16 -17.05 0.45
CA ILE A 320 -15.02 -18.33 1.14
C ILE A 320 -15.88 -18.27 2.40
N LEU A 321 -16.87 -19.15 2.50
CA LEU A 321 -17.78 -19.26 3.64
C LEU A 321 -17.45 -20.55 4.39
N ASN A 322 -17.01 -20.43 5.63
CA ASN A 322 -16.74 -21.54 6.53
C ASN A 322 -17.90 -21.69 7.52
N VAL A 323 -18.64 -22.79 7.41
CA VAL A 323 -19.81 -23.12 8.22
C VAL A 323 -19.48 -24.29 9.15
N PRO A 324 -19.22 -24.05 10.44
CA PRO A 324 -18.97 -25.12 11.38
C PRO A 324 -20.25 -25.96 11.60
N LEU A 325 -20.11 -27.28 11.56
CA LEU A 325 -21.20 -28.24 11.79
C LEU A 325 -21.19 -28.72 13.23
N GLU A 326 -22.38 -28.91 13.79
CA GLU A 326 -22.53 -29.53 15.11
C GLU A 326 -22.26 -31.04 15.02
N GLY A 327 -21.12 -31.48 15.55
CA GLY A 327 -20.77 -32.89 15.74
C GLY A 327 -20.79 -33.28 17.22
N SER A 328 -21.20 -34.51 17.52
CA SER A 328 -21.26 -35.06 18.89
C SER A 328 -19.91 -35.59 19.42
N GLY A 329 -18.78 -35.19 18.84
CA GLY A 329 -17.44 -35.66 19.20
C GLY A 329 -16.37 -34.58 19.08
N ASP A 330 -15.16 -34.85 19.57
CA ASP A 330 -14.02 -33.92 19.67
C ASP A 330 -13.49 -33.39 18.31
N ALA A 331 -14.01 -33.86 17.17
CA ALA A 331 -13.64 -33.40 15.83
C ALA A 331 -14.66 -32.38 15.32
N SER A 332 -14.26 -31.12 15.21
CA SER A 332 -15.07 -30.06 14.61
C SER A 332 -15.15 -30.22 13.09
N SER A 333 -16.23 -30.83 12.59
CA SER A 333 -16.55 -30.85 11.15
C SER A 333 -17.04 -29.49 10.66
N ALA A 334 -16.75 -29.12 9.41
CA ALA A 334 -17.29 -27.89 8.81
C ALA A 334 -17.60 -28.06 7.31
N LEU A 335 -18.50 -27.23 6.79
CA LEU A 335 -18.75 -27.08 5.35
C LEU A 335 -18.06 -25.80 4.88
N VAL A 336 -17.22 -25.90 3.87
CA VAL A 336 -16.54 -24.75 3.27
C VAL A 336 -17.08 -24.54 1.86
N TYR A 337 -17.68 -23.38 1.62
CA TYR A 337 -18.18 -22.99 0.32
C TYR A 337 -17.26 -21.96 -0.32
N VAL A 338 -16.78 -22.23 -1.53
CA VAL A 338 -16.15 -21.24 -2.39
C VAL A 338 -17.23 -20.68 -3.30
N TRP A 339 -17.74 -19.50 -3.00
CA TRP A 339 -18.76 -18.83 -3.81
C TRP A 339 -18.09 -17.97 -4.87
N VAL A 340 -18.41 -18.22 -6.13
CA VAL A 340 -17.86 -17.53 -7.30
C VAL A 340 -18.94 -16.66 -7.91
N GLY A 341 -18.76 -15.34 -7.81
CA GLY A 341 -19.66 -14.36 -8.40
C GLY A 341 -19.66 -14.42 -9.93
N SER A 342 -20.82 -14.15 -10.54
CA SER A 342 -21.03 -14.24 -11.99
C SER A 342 -20.17 -13.28 -12.82
N LYS A 343 -19.70 -12.18 -12.22
CA LYS A 343 -18.80 -11.18 -12.82
C LYS A 343 -17.40 -11.20 -12.22
N SER A 344 -17.08 -12.22 -11.42
CA SER A 344 -15.75 -12.37 -10.84
C SER A 344 -14.71 -12.68 -11.90
N ASP A 345 -13.48 -12.24 -11.65
CA ASP A 345 -12.36 -12.52 -12.54
C ASP A 345 -11.97 -14.01 -12.47
N PRO A 346 -11.73 -14.70 -13.61
CA PRO A 346 -11.40 -16.12 -13.62
C PRO A 346 -10.09 -16.49 -12.89
N ASP A 347 -9.09 -15.60 -12.86
CA ASP A 347 -7.87 -15.83 -12.07
C ASP A 347 -8.19 -15.75 -10.57
N SER A 348 -9.06 -14.83 -10.17
CA SER A 348 -9.53 -14.70 -8.79
C SER A 348 -10.34 -15.92 -8.33
N ALA A 349 -11.20 -16.48 -9.20
CA ALA A 349 -11.94 -17.70 -8.91
C ALA A 349 -11.00 -18.89 -8.66
N ARG A 350 -10.02 -19.11 -9.56
CA ARG A 350 -8.98 -20.13 -9.37
C ARG A 350 -8.18 -19.91 -8.10
N LEU A 351 -7.83 -18.66 -7.79
CA LEU A 351 -7.08 -18.32 -6.59
C LEU A 351 -7.89 -18.63 -5.32
N ALA A 352 -9.18 -18.31 -5.30
CA ALA A 352 -10.08 -18.59 -4.18
C ALA A 352 -10.19 -20.11 -3.92
N GLU A 353 -10.37 -20.90 -4.99
CA GLU A 353 -10.40 -22.37 -4.90
C GLU A 353 -9.11 -22.92 -4.31
N GLN A 354 -7.94 -22.48 -4.81
CA GLN A 354 -6.65 -22.93 -4.29
C GLN A 354 -6.42 -22.52 -2.82
N ILE A 355 -6.80 -21.28 -2.44
CA ILE A 355 -6.72 -20.84 -1.04
C ILE A 355 -7.61 -21.72 -0.16
N ALA A 356 -8.82 -22.04 -0.62
CA ALA A 356 -9.75 -22.87 0.12
C ALA A 356 -9.20 -24.30 0.32
N GLU A 357 -8.62 -24.89 -0.72
CA GLU A 357 -7.99 -26.20 -0.67
C GLU A 357 -6.77 -26.22 0.27
N GLU A 358 -5.89 -25.23 0.19
CA GLU A 358 -4.64 -25.19 0.97
C GLU A 358 -4.86 -24.84 2.45
N LYS A 359 -5.81 -23.97 2.76
CA LYS A 359 -5.94 -23.34 4.09
C LYS A 359 -7.22 -23.69 4.85
N PHE A 360 -8.24 -24.19 4.16
CA PHE A 360 -9.53 -24.49 4.77
C PHE A 360 -9.93 -25.97 4.64
N ASN A 361 -9.37 -26.71 3.67
CA ASN A 361 -9.66 -28.12 3.50
C ASN A 361 -8.92 -28.98 4.54
N ASN A 362 -9.63 -29.95 5.11
CA ASN A 362 -9.09 -30.98 5.98
C ASN A 362 -9.98 -32.24 5.89
N PRO A 363 -9.56 -33.40 6.41
CA PRO A 363 -10.33 -34.65 6.29
C PRO A 363 -11.75 -34.63 6.87
N TRP A 364 -12.07 -33.66 7.72
CA TRP A 364 -13.37 -33.49 8.37
C TRP A 364 -14.20 -32.33 7.79
N VAL A 365 -13.69 -31.69 6.74
CA VAL A 365 -14.33 -30.58 6.02
C VAL A 365 -14.85 -31.05 4.67
N SER A 366 -16.06 -30.64 4.32
CA SER A 366 -16.56 -30.78 2.94
C SER A 366 -16.43 -29.45 2.21
N LEU A 367 -15.52 -29.40 1.24
CA LEU A 367 -15.29 -28.24 0.38
C LEU A 367 -16.17 -28.32 -0.88
N GLN A 368 -16.90 -27.25 -1.17
CA GLN A 368 -17.80 -27.16 -2.31
C GLN A 368 -17.63 -25.83 -3.04
N VAL A 369 -17.42 -25.89 -4.35
CA VAL A 369 -17.42 -24.69 -5.20
C VAL A 369 -18.84 -24.45 -5.70
N VAL A 370 -19.33 -23.22 -5.51
CA VAL A 370 -20.70 -22.81 -5.82
C VAL A 370 -20.65 -21.57 -6.69
N THR A 371 -21.31 -21.61 -7.86
CA THR A 371 -21.46 -20.43 -8.71
C THR A 371 -22.71 -19.65 -8.33
N GLU A 372 -22.65 -18.33 -8.48
CA GLU A 372 -23.79 -17.45 -8.23
C GLU A 372 -25.06 -17.94 -8.95
N GLY A 373 -26.16 -18.06 -8.20
CA GLY A 373 -27.46 -18.57 -8.68
C GLY A 373 -27.66 -20.08 -8.53
N THR A 374 -26.63 -20.84 -8.14
CA THR A 374 -26.72 -22.30 -7.89
C THR A 374 -26.60 -22.65 -6.41
N GLU A 375 -26.81 -21.68 -5.52
CA GLU A 375 -26.54 -21.84 -4.09
C GLU A 375 -27.52 -22.82 -3.42
N PRO A 376 -27.03 -23.69 -2.53
CA PRO A 376 -27.89 -24.61 -1.80
C PRO A 376 -28.75 -23.87 -0.75
N ASP A 377 -30.04 -24.16 -0.75
CA ASP A 377 -31.02 -23.46 0.11
C ASP A 377 -30.81 -23.65 1.62
N ASN A 378 -30.40 -24.85 2.04
CA ASN A 378 -30.51 -25.25 3.45
C ASN A 378 -29.35 -24.79 4.34
N PHE A 379 -28.14 -24.67 3.81
CA PHE A 379 -26.94 -24.41 4.63
C PHE A 379 -26.28 -23.07 4.30
N PHE A 380 -26.11 -22.76 3.02
CA PHE A 380 -25.42 -21.55 2.58
C PHE A 380 -26.15 -20.28 3.03
N TRP A 381 -27.44 -20.16 2.68
CA TRP A 381 -28.22 -18.98 3.04
C TRP A 381 -28.54 -18.90 4.53
N VAL A 382 -28.73 -20.04 5.20
CA VAL A 382 -28.98 -20.06 6.64
C VAL A 382 -27.74 -19.56 7.41
N ALA A 383 -26.54 -20.00 7.00
CA ALA A 383 -25.28 -19.55 7.58
C ALA A 383 -25.05 -18.03 7.41
N LEU A 384 -25.57 -17.43 6.33
CA LEU A 384 -25.48 -16.00 6.04
C LEU A 384 -26.65 -15.16 6.62
N GLY A 385 -27.49 -15.74 7.46
CA GLY A 385 -28.62 -15.04 8.09
C GLY A 385 -29.80 -14.80 7.14
N GLY A 386 -29.99 -15.70 6.16
CA GLY A 386 -31.06 -15.67 5.17
C GLY A 386 -30.68 -14.97 3.86
N ARG A 387 -31.52 -15.14 2.84
CA ARG A 387 -31.39 -14.46 1.54
C ARG A 387 -31.67 -12.98 1.70
N LYS A 388 -30.76 -12.12 1.24
CA LYS A 388 -30.89 -10.67 1.23
C LYS A 388 -30.42 -10.09 -0.10
N PRO A 389 -30.90 -8.91 -0.52
CA PRO A 389 -30.34 -8.20 -1.66
C PRO A 389 -28.88 -7.83 -1.41
N TYR A 390 -28.04 -8.01 -2.43
CA TYR A 390 -26.61 -7.71 -2.40
C TYR A 390 -26.18 -7.02 -3.70
N ASP A 391 -24.96 -6.48 -3.74
CA ASP A 391 -24.48 -5.66 -4.86
C ASP A 391 -24.12 -6.55 -6.07
N THR A 392 -24.44 -6.14 -7.30
CA THR A 392 -24.21 -6.97 -8.51
C THR A 392 -23.08 -6.47 -9.40
N ASP A 393 -22.39 -5.41 -8.98
CA ASP A 393 -21.30 -4.78 -9.72
C ASP A 393 -20.25 -4.20 -8.77
N ALA A 394 -19.06 -4.03 -9.30
CA ALA A 394 -17.95 -3.35 -8.63
C ALA A 394 -17.32 -2.27 -9.52
N ASP A 395 -18.12 -1.64 -10.39
CA ASP A 395 -17.65 -0.63 -11.35
C ASP A 395 -16.92 0.51 -10.66
N TYR A 396 -17.31 0.84 -9.42
CA TYR A 396 -16.69 1.86 -8.60
C TYR A 396 -15.17 1.67 -8.49
N LEU A 397 -14.66 0.44 -8.41
CA LEU A 397 -13.21 0.15 -8.31
C LEU A 397 -12.37 0.80 -9.43
N ASN A 398 -12.95 0.98 -10.61
CA ASN A 398 -12.28 1.59 -11.76
C ASN A 398 -12.15 3.11 -11.65
N TYR A 399 -12.95 3.73 -10.78
CA TYR A 399 -13.03 5.18 -10.62
C TYR A 399 -12.64 5.64 -9.22
N THR A 400 -12.60 4.72 -8.25
CA THR A 400 -12.41 5.10 -6.86
C THR A 400 -11.06 5.79 -6.64
N ARG A 401 -11.10 6.95 -5.98
CA ARG A 401 -9.94 7.76 -5.58
C ARG A 401 -10.19 8.34 -4.20
N LEU A 402 -9.18 8.26 -3.33
CA LEU A 402 -9.23 8.82 -1.99
C LEU A 402 -8.20 9.94 -1.88
N PHE A 403 -8.65 11.11 -1.43
CA PHE A 403 -7.80 12.27 -1.18
C PHE A 403 -7.86 12.66 0.30
N ARG A 404 -6.71 13.04 0.86
CA ARG A 404 -6.58 13.61 2.21
C ARG A 404 -6.41 15.12 2.08
N CYS A 405 -7.31 15.87 2.69
CA CYS A 405 -7.23 17.32 2.85
C CYS A 405 -6.71 17.62 4.25
N SER A 406 -5.53 18.24 4.35
CA SER A 406 -4.88 18.50 5.63
C SER A 406 -4.16 19.85 5.65
N ASN A 407 -4.04 20.44 6.84
CA ASN A 407 -3.22 21.62 7.10
C ASN A 407 -1.87 21.30 7.79
N GLU A 408 -1.49 20.02 7.93
CA GLU A 408 -0.28 19.59 8.64
C GLU A 408 1.02 20.27 8.17
N LYS A 409 1.11 20.65 6.88
CA LYS A 409 2.28 21.32 6.30
C LYS A 409 2.35 22.83 6.63
N GLY A 410 1.49 23.32 7.52
CA GLY A 410 1.30 24.74 7.81
C GLY A 410 0.45 25.48 6.78
N TYR A 411 -0.08 24.76 5.78
CA TYR A 411 -0.93 25.28 4.72
C TYR A 411 -1.82 24.17 4.15
N PHE A 412 -2.90 24.54 3.45
CA PHE A 412 -3.91 23.59 3.01
C PHE A 412 -3.42 22.81 1.79
N THR A 413 -3.27 21.51 1.95
CA THR A 413 -2.80 20.61 0.90
C THR A 413 -3.78 19.47 0.71
N VAL A 414 -4.02 19.10 -0.55
CA VAL A 414 -4.75 17.89 -0.92
C VAL A 414 -3.74 16.89 -1.49
N SER A 415 -3.70 15.71 -0.90
CA SER A 415 -2.84 14.61 -1.33
C SER A 415 -3.68 13.39 -1.70
N GLU A 416 -3.33 12.71 -2.79
CA GLU A 416 -3.99 11.48 -3.20
C GLU A 416 -3.37 10.28 -2.48
N LYS A 417 -4.21 9.40 -1.94
CA LYS A 417 -3.82 8.09 -1.43
C LYS A 417 -3.75 7.10 -2.60
N CYS A 418 -2.89 6.09 -2.47
CA CYS A 418 -2.78 5.03 -3.48
C CYS A 418 -4.10 4.29 -3.68
N THR A 419 -4.24 3.60 -4.81
CA THR A 419 -5.46 2.86 -5.19
C THR A 419 -5.86 1.78 -4.16
N ASP A 420 -4.90 1.24 -3.42
CA ASP A 420 -5.11 0.23 -2.38
C ASP A 420 -5.17 0.87 -0.98
N PHE A 421 -6.14 1.78 -0.78
CA PHE A 421 -6.36 2.42 0.51
C PHE A 421 -7.30 1.59 1.40
N CYS A 422 -7.24 1.82 2.72
CA CYS A 422 -8.01 1.10 3.72
C CYS A 422 -8.81 2.03 4.65
N GLN A 423 -9.64 1.46 5.52
CA GLN A 423 -10.41 2.23 6.51
C GLN A 423 -9.50 3.04 7.44
N ASP A 424 -8.34 2.50 7.79
CA ASP A 424 -7.37 3.15 8.71
C ASP A 424 -6.62 4.32 8.05
N ASP A 425 -6.78 4.54 6.73
CA ASP A 425 -6.31 5.76 6.06
C ASP A 425 -7.23 6.98 6.31
N LEU A 426 -8.41 6.78 6.90
CA LEU A 426 -9.32 7.85 7.29
C LEU A 426 -8.82 8.48 8.61
N ALA A 427 -8.17 9.63 8.50
CA ALA A 427 -7.59 10.33 9.64
C ALA A 427 -8.66 11.16 10.38
N ASP A 428 -8.80 10.94 11.69
CA ASP A 428 -9.78 11.64 12.55
C ASP A 428 -9.58 13.15 12.63
N ASP A 429 -8.35 13.61 12.42
CA ASP A 429 -7.96 15.02 12.48
C ASP A 429 -8.14 15.74 11.13
N ASP A 430 -8.41 15.00 10.04
CA ASP A 430 -8.48 15.56 8.69
C ASP A 430 -9.83 15.32 8.01
N ILE A 431 -9.94 15.83 6.78
CA ILE A 431 -11.09 15.61 5.90
C ILE A 431 -10.67 14.80 4.69
N MET A 432 -11.45 13.80 4.36
CA MET A 432 -11.19 12.93 3.23
C MET A 432 -12.19 13.20 2.12
N ILE A 433 -11.72 13.24 0.87
CA ILE A 433 -12.58 13.28 -0.32
C ILE A 433 -12.48 11.92 -0.99
N LEU A 434 -13.61 11.23 -1.15
CA LEU A 434 -13.68 9.94 -1.84
C LEU A 434 -14.55 10.09 -3.09
N ASP A 435 -13.97 10.00 -4.29
CA ASP A 435 -14.74 9.83 -5.54
C ASP A 435 -14.92 8.33 -5.78
N ASN A 436 -16.15 7.86 -6.03
CA ASN A 436 -16.42 6.49 -6.47
C ASN A 436 -16.83 6.39 -7.94
N GLY A 437 -16.76 7.49 -8.70
CA GLY A 437 -17.14 7.61 -10.11
C GLY A 437 -18.53 8.22 -10.33
N GLU A 438 -19.46 8.03 -9.40
CA GLU A 438 -20.81 8.62 -9.45
C GLU A 438 -21.02 9.68 -8.36
N GLN A 439 -20.38 9.47 -7.22
CA GLN A 439 -20.58 10.22 -5.98
C GLN A 439 -19.21 10.61 -5.43
N VAL A 440 -19.12 11.87 -5.01
CA VAL A 440 -17.97 12.40 -4.28
C VAL A 440 -18.42 12.58 -2.83
N PHE A 441 -17.81 11.83 -1.93
CA PHE A 441 -18.08 11.92 -0.51
C PHE A 441 -17.05 12.83 0.15
N LEU A 442 -17.54 13.78 0.94
CA LEU A 442 -16.74 14.53 1.89
C LEU A 442 -16.89 13.83 3.25
N TRP A 443 -15.88 13.07 3.65
CA TRP A 443 -15.84 12.38 4.94
C TRP A 443 -15.18 13.30 5.98
N LEU A 444 -15.92 13.62 7.04
CA LEU A 444 -15.45 14.51 8.11
C LEU A 444 -14.89 13.69 9.27
N GLY A 445 -13.61 13.90 9.57
CA GLY A 445 -12.98 13.42 10.79
C GLY A 445 -13.58 14.08 12.03
N ALA A 446 -13.55 13.37 13.16
CA ALA A 446 -14.17 13.85 14.40
C ALA A 446 -13.52 15.11 14.99
N LYS A 447 -12.26 15.39 14.63
CA LYS A 447 -11.43 16.47 15.18
C LYS A 447 -11.01 17.51 14.12
N CYS A 448 -11.60 17.47 12.93
CA CYS A 448 -11.26 18.40 11.86
C CYS A 448 -11.66 19.86 12.18
N SER A 449 -10.92 20.82 11.62
CA SER A 449 -11.17 22.24 11.85
C SER A 449 -12.25 22.81 10.92
N GLU A 450 -12.99 23.84 11.36
CA GLU A 450 -13.96 24.53 10.50
C GLU A 450 -13.34 25.12 9.22
N VAL A 451 -12.05 25.50 9.30
CA VAL A 451 -11.29 26.03 8.17
C VAL A 451 -11.06 24.93 7.14
N GLU A 452 -10.63 23.74 7.57
CA GLU A 452 -10.49 22.58 6.69
C GLU A 452 -11.82 22.19 6.06
N ILE A 453 -12.93 22.23 6.81
CA ILE A 453 -14.27 21.92 6.26
C ILE A 453 -14.61 22.84 5.10
N LYS A 454 -14.42 24.16 5.28
CA LYS A 454 -14.72 25.15 4.23
C LYS A 454 -13.81 24.97 3.02
N LEU A 455 -12.52 24.72 3.22
CA LEU A 455 -11.55 24.56 2.13
C LEU A 455 -11.75 23.23 1.39
N ALA A 456 -11.99 22.14 2.10
CA ALA A 456 -12.27 20.83 1.51
C ALA A 456 -13.59 20.82 0.74
N TYR A 457 -14.63 21.48 1.24
CA TYR A 457 -15.89 21.66 0.50
C TYR A 457 -15.67 22.41 -0.82
N LYS A 458 -14.97 23.55 -0.79
CA LYS A 458 -14.61 24.29 -2.03
C LYS A 458 -13.77 23.43 -2.97
N SER A 459 -12.80 22.70 -2.45
CA SER A 459 -11.94 21.80 -3.24
C SER A 459 -12.74 20.70 -3.91
N ALA A 460 -13.70 20.08 -3.21
CA ALA A 460 -14.61 19.09 -3.76
C ALA A 460 -15.51 19.67 -4.86
N GLN A 461 -15.98 20.92 -4.71
CA GLN A 461 -16.76 21.59 -5.76
C GLN A 461 -15.93 21.82 -7.03
N VAL A 462 -14.69 22.29 -6.88
CA VAL A 462 -13.77 22.48 -8.01
C VAL A 462 -13.46 21.14 -8.68
N TYR A 463 -13.22 20.08 -7.89
CA TYR A 463 -13.01 18.74 -8.39
C TYR A 463 -14.20 18.22 -9.21
N ILE A 464 -15.42 18.37 -8.70
CA ILE A 464 -16.64 17.97 -9.42
C ILE A 464 -16.77 18.75 -10.74
N GLN A 465 -16.46 20.05 -10.74
CA GLN A 465 -16.51 20.85 -11.95
C GLN A 465 -15.47 20.40 -12.99
N HIS A 466 -14.26 20.06 -12.55
CA HIS A 466 -13.24 19.46 -13.40
C HIS A 466 -13.70 18.11 -13.98
N MET A 467 -14.27 17.24 -13.16
CA MET A 467 -14.76 15.93 -13.60
C MET A 467 -15.91 16.02 -14.60
N LYS A 468 -16.73 17.08 -14.57
CA LYS A 468 -17.74 17.33 -15.63
C LYS A 468 -17.10 17.61 -17.00
N THR A 469 -15.93 18.23 -17.02
CA THR A 469 -15.19 18.51 -18.26
C THR A 469 -14.49 17.25 -18.78
N VAL A 470 -13.88 16.47 -17.89
CA VAL A 470 -13.11 15.26 -18.26
C VAL A 470 -14.02 14.06 -18.55
N GLN A 471 -15.13 13.93 -17.83
CA GLN A 471 -16.07 12.80 -17.93
C GLN A 471 -17.53 13.28 -17.89
N PRO A 472 -18.02 13.93 -18.97
CA PRO A 472 -19.36 14.51 -19.01
C PRO A 472 -20.48 13.46 -18.87
N GLU A 473 -20.24 12.24 -19.34
CA GLU A 473 -21.18 11.11 -19.28
C GLU A 473 -21.47 10.63 -17.85
N ARG A 474 -20.61 10.98 -16.87
CA ARG A 474 -20.74 10.55 -15.47
C ARG A 474 -20.70 11.76 -14.53
N PRO A 475 -21.81 12.48 -14.36
CA PRO A 475 -21.84 13.64 -13.45
C PRO A 475 -21.74 13.19 -11.98
N ARG A 476 -20.79 13.79 -11.25
CA ARG A 476 -20.58 13.50 -9.82
C ARG A 476 -21.58 14.22 -8.95
N LYS A 477 -22.13 13.52 -7.95
CA LYS A 477 -22.97 14.11 -6.89
C LYS A 477 -22.20 14.23 -5.59
N LEU A 478 -22.22 15.40 -4.96
CA LEU A 478 -21.57 15.62 -3.67
C LEU A 478 -22.43 15.07 -2.52
N PHE A 479 -21.81 14.30 -1.63
CA PHE A 479 -22.42 13.76 -0.42
C PHE A 479 -21.58 14.09 0.80
N LEU A 480 -22.23 14.39 1.91
CA LEU A 480 -21.58 14.52 3.21
C LEU A 480 -21.61 13.17 3.94
N THR A 481 -20.47 12.75 4.47
CA THR A 481 -20.35 11.53 5.27
C THR A 481 -19.72 11.88 6.61
N LEU A 482 -20.39 11.51 7.70
CA LEU A 482 -19.86 11.68 9.05
C LEU A 482 -19.29 10.34 9.51
N LYS A 483 -18.21 10.40 10.30
CA LYS A 483 -17.69 9.24 11.01
C LYS A 483 -18.81 8.53 11.79
N ASP A 484 -18.79 7.20 11.77
CA ASP A 484 -19.79 6.28 12.37
C ASP A 484 -21.20 6.36 11.74
N LYS A 485 -21.39 7.16 10.69
CA LYS A 485 -22.65 7.28 9.93
C LYS A 485 -22.42 7.08 8.43
N GLU A 486 -21.41 6.29 8.09
CA GLU A 486 -21.07 5.96 6.71
C GLU A 486 -22.15 5.10 6.05
N SER A 487 -22.60 5.52 4.87
CA SER A 487 -23.55 4.74 4.08
C SER A 487 -22.87 3.57 3.38
N ARG A 488 -23.64 2.53 3.00
CA ARG A 488 -23.12 1.38 2.20
C ARG A 488 -22.40 1.81 0.93
N ARG A 489 -22.83 2.91 0.30
CA ARG A 489 -22.23 3.47 -0.92
C ARG A 489 -20.80 3.98 -0.70
N PHE A 490 -20.50 4.41 0.53
CA PHE A 490 -19.17 4.81 0.97
C PHE A 490 -18.38 3.57 1.39
N THR A 491 -18.91 2.76 2.31
CA THR A 491 -18.17 1.65 2.93
C THR A 491 -17.75 0.58 1.93
N LYS A 492 -18.52 0.33 0.86
CA LYS A 492 -18.16 -0.65 -0.18
C LYS A 492 -16.86 -0.33 -0.92
N CYS A 493 -16.46 0.95 -0.93
CA CYS A 493 -15.20 1.38 -1.54
C CYS A 493 -13.98 0.82 -0.80
N PHE A 494 -14.12 0.48 0.48
CA PHE A 494 -13.05 -0.05 1.32
C PHE A 494 -13.20 -1.57 1.46
N HIS A 495 -12.10 -2.30 1.38
CA HIS A 495 -12.09 -3.74 1.60
C HIS A 495 -12.05 -4.04 3.10
N GLY A 496 -12.94 -4.91 3.61
CA GLY A 496 -12.95 -5.28 5.03
C GLY A 496 -13.38 -4.13 5.97
N TRP A 497 -14.37 -3.34 5.57
CA TRP A 497 -14.92 -2.28 6.43
C TRP A 497 -15.51 -2.85 7.72
N GLY A 498 -15.12 -2.29 8.86
CA GLY A 498 -15.56 -2.71 10.18
C GLY A 498 -15.77 -1.52 11.13
N GLU A 499 -15.76 -1.80 12.42
CA GLU A 499 -15.86 -0.75 13.44
C GLU A 499 -14.58 0.08 13.50
N HIS A 500 -14.74 1.40 13.66
CA HIS A 500 -13.61 2.31 13.84
C HIS A 500 -12.86 2.00 15.13
N LYS A 501 -11.53 2.11 15.09
CA LYS A 501 -10.68 1.92 16.28
C LYS A 501 -11.01 2.99 17.31
N ARG A 502 -11.48 2.58 18.48
CA ARG A 502 -11.60 3.46 19.64
C ARG A 502 -10.27 3.46 20.39
N PRO A 503 -9.73 4.63 20.78
CA PRO A 503 -8.66 4.66 21.75
C PRO A 503 -9.12 3.92 23.02
N PRO A 504 -8.24 3.17 23.71
CA PRO A 504 -8.61 2.60 25.01
C PRO A 504 -9.02 3.74 25.95
N GLU A 505 -10.20 3.60 26.57
CA GLU A 505 -10.73 4.52 27.59
C GLU A 505 -9.85 4.59 28.85
#